data_AF-A0A4R9PXA4-F1
#
_entry.id   AF-A0A4R9PXA4-F1
#
_cell.length_a   1.000
_cell.length_b   1.000
_cell.length_c   1.000
_cell.angle_alpha   90.00
_cell.angle_beta   90.00
_cell.angle_gamma   90.00
#
_symmetry.space_group_name_H-M   'P 1'
#
loop_
_entity.id
_entity.type
_entity.pdbx_description
1 polymer ?
#
loop_
_entity_poly.entity_id
_entity_poly.type
_entity_poly.pdbx_seq_one_letter_code
_entity_poly.pdbx_strand_id
1 'polypeptide(L)'
;MNMQTQTDLRHELWDDFQGFCEMLYGDPVLVPDPTNIDGLTRDDLTKISHWSDFEFSDIDRLAILTDSFDRFIGRGEDASVITLWRHGTPLVQQIEGEPCERTVDIIMEAICDDLPLDEIAEMQRAATAEKEGAADTKLPANDNVHPLLLRLQRLYGGQIIGDKIHWAKVPPSNVATSIVGVIDGAPWVLTPAGEQFSQLPLPPEPIRASPFKLRDPASLAERDWLFGRHYIRRYLTSTVGAGGGGKSAHAVSEALAMVTGRPLLDPDGPRTRPLRVWYVNCEDPQDEIDRRFHAAAKHFNITAEQIGDRRPAN
;
A
#
# COMPACT_ATOMS: atom_id res chain seq x y z
N MET A 1 24.74 -23.77 -39.14
CA MET A 1 25.03 -23.92 -37.71
C MET A 1 25.05 -22.51 -37.14
N ASN A 2 23.86 -21.96 -36.83
CA ASN A 2 23.73 -20.62 -36.26
C ASN A 2 23.65 -20.79 -34.74
N MET A 3 24.70 -20.38 -34.05
CA MET A 3 24.65 -20.11 -32.61
C MET A 3 23.69 -18.94 -32.41
N GLN A 4 22.50 -19.21 -31.88
CA GLN A 4 21.70 -18.18 -31.24
C GLN A 4 22.53 -17.68 -30.05
N THR A 5 22.97 -16.43 -30.13
CA THR A 5 23.52 -15.69 -29.00
C THR A 5 22.48 -15.74 -27.88
N GLN A 6 22.78 -16.48 -26.83
CA GLN A 6 22.02 -16.46 -25.60
C GLN A 6 22.17 -15.03 -25.04
N THR A 7 21.10 -14.24 -25.08
CA THR A 7 21.10 -12.88 -24.52
C THR A 7 21.50 -12.98 -23.06
N ASP A 8 22.58 -12.29 -22.68
CA ASP A 8 23.03 -12.24 -21.29
C ASP A 8 21.97 -11.46 -20.49
N LEU A 9 21.32 -12.12 -19.53
CA LEU A 9 20.24 -11.54 -18.73
C LEU A 9 20.66 -10.26 -17.99
N ARG A 10 21.98 -10.04 -17.79
CA ARG A 10 22.50 -8.79 -17.23
C ARG A 10 22.21 -7.58 -18.11
N HIS A 11 22.12 -7.76 -19.43
CA HIS A 11 21.79 -6.68 -20.36
C HIS A 11 20.36 -6.19 -20.14
N GLU A 12 19.38 -7.10 -20.06
CA GLU A 12 17.98 -6.75 -19.83
C GLU A 12 17.79 -6.11 -18.45
N LEU A 13 18.42 -6.69 -17.41
CA LEU A 13 18.44 -6.10 -16.06
C LEU A 13 19.06 -4.71 -16.02
N TRP A 14 20.12 -4.49 -16.80
CA TRP A 14 20.80 -3.20 -16.87
C TRP A 14 19.92 -2.14 -17.51
N ASP A 15 19.22 -2.47 -18.60
CA ASP A 15 18.31 -1.53 -19.26
C ASP A 15 17.17 -1.10 -18.32
N ASP A 16 16.55 -2.04 -17.60
CA ASP A 16 15.53 -1.74 -16.59
C ASP A 16 16.10 -0.89 -15.44
N PHE A 17 17.30 -1.23 -14.96
CA PHE A 17 17.96 -0.50 -13.87
C PHE A 17 18.37 0.92 -14.27
N GLN A 18 18.77 1.14 -15.53
CA GLN A 18 19.06 2.47 -16.05
C GLN A 18 17.82 3.36 -16.06
N GLY A 19 16.63 2.81 -16.35
CA GLY A 19 15.38 3.56 -16.24
C GLY A 19 15.15 4.14 -14.83
N PHE A 20 15.44 3.36 -13.78
CA PHE A 20 15.40 3.85 -12.40
C PHE A 20 16.49 4.88 -12.09
N CYS A 21 17.69 4.74 -12.66
CA CYS A 21 18.78 5.72 -12.51
C CYS A 21 18.39 7.07 -13.10
N GLU A 22 17.77 7.07 -14.29
CA GLU A 22 17.26 8.27 -14.95
C GLU A 22 16.14 8.92 -14.13
N MET A 23 15.16 8.13 -13.67
CA MET A 23 14.04 8.60 -12.85
C MET A 23 14.52 9.28 -11.55
N LEU A 24 15.52 8.70 -10.88
CA LEU A 24 16.05 9.19 -9.61
C LEU A 24 17.23 10.16 -9.76
N TYR A 25 17.61 10.53 -10.99
CA TYR A 25 18.77 11.36 -11.29
C TYR A 25 20.06 10.89 -10.58
N GLY A 26 20.24 9.58 -10.50
CA GLY A 26 21.28 8.93 -9.70
C GLY A 26 22.27 8.13 -10.54
N ASP A 27 23.47 7.99 -9.98
CA ASP A 27 24.55 7.19 -10.55
C ASP A 27 24.42 5.71 -10.13
N PRO A 28 24.61 4.75 -11.04
CA PRO A 28 24.63 3.35 -10.71
C PRO A 28 25.93 2.96 -9.98
N VAL A 29 25.79 2.28 -8.83
CA VAL A 29 26.89 1.88 -7.94
C VAL A 29 26.67 0.47 -7.37
N LEU A 30 27.72 -0.11 -6.80
CA LEU A 30 27.66 -1.33 -5.99
C LEU A 30 27.94 -1.01 -4.52
N VAL A 31 27.05 -1.47 -3.64
CA VAL A 31 27.29 -1.45 -2.19
C VAL A 31 28.18 -2.60 -1.74
N PRO A 32 29.03 -2.44 -0.71
CA PRO A 32 29.91 -3.51 -0.23
C PRO A 32 29.13 -4.66 0.42
N ASP A 33 28.19 -4.35 1.31
CA ASP A 33 27.30 -5.31 1.96
C ASP A 33 25.85 -4.81 1.83
N PRO A 34 25.00 -5.50 1.04
CA PRO A 34 23.64 -5.05 0.85
C PRO A 34 22.76 -5.33 2.08
N THR A 35 23.22 -6.14 3.05
CA THR A 35 22.47 -6.51 4.28
C THR A 35 22.63 -5.48 5.39
N ASN A 36 23.69 -4.68 5.34
CA ASN A 36 23.99 -3.66 6.32
C ASN A 36 24.60 -2.44 5.62
N ILE A 37 23.78 -1.40 5.51
CA ILE A 37 24.18 -0.11 4.93
C ILE A 37 24.32 0.99 5.98
N ASP A 38 24.30 0.63 7.27
CA ASP A 38 24.49 1.57 8.37
C ASP A 38 25.93 2.10 8.38
N GLY A 39 26.06 3.43 8.35
CA GLY A 39 27.37 4.10 8.36
C GLY A 39 28.13 4.07 7.04
N LEU A 40 27.48 3.64 5.96
CA LEU A 40 28.04 3.68 4.60
C LEU A 40 28.28 5.13 4.17
N THR A 41 29.38 5.39 3.48
CA THR A 41 29.70 6.69 2.87
C THR A 41 29.89 6.55 1.36
N ARG A 42 30.00 7.66 0.62
CA ARG A 42 30.21 7.65 -0.84
C ARG A 42 31.50 6.92 -1.24
N ASP A 43 32.54 7.01 -0.40
CA ASP A 43 33.85 6.40 -0.64
C ASP A 43 33.82 4.87 -0.56
N ASP A 44 32.78 4.29 0.08
CA ASP A 44 32.60 2.84 0.20
C ASP A 44 31.93 2.22 -1.05
N LEU A 45 31.48 3.04 -1.99
CA LEU A 45 30.70 2.63 -3.16
C LEU A 45 31.59 2.41 -4.40
N THR A 46 31.33 1.33 -5.13
CA THR A 46 31.98 1.10 -6.42
C THR A 46 31.10 1.60 -7.55
N LYS A 47 31.52 2.66 -8.24
CA LYS A 47 30.80 3.16 -9.43
C LYS A 47 30.85 2.14 -10.57
N ILE A 48 29.72 1.93 -11.21
CA ILE A 48 29.60 1.10 -12.42
C ILE A 48 29.01 1.95 -13.54
N SER A 49 29.22 1.54 -14.79
CA SER A 49 28.80 2.32 -15.97
C SER A 49 28.21 1.47 -17.07
N HIS A 50 28.39 0.15 -16.98
CA HIS A 50 27.97 -0.79 -18.00
C HIS A 50 27.66 -2.15 -17.36
N TRP A 51 26.80 -2.95 -18.02
CA TRP A 51 26.40 -4.27 -17.52
C TRP A 51 27.58 -5.25 -17.35
N SER A 52 28.71 -4.99 -18.01
CA SER A 52 29.94 -5.78 -17.88
C SER A 52 30.71 -5.50 -16.59
N ASP A 53 30.34 -4.46 -15.84
CA ASP A 53 31.05 -4.02 -14.65
C ASP A 53 30.62 -4.80 -13.39
N PHE A 54 29.62 -5.68 -13.51
CA PHE A 54 29.11 -6.51 -12.42
C PHE A 54 28.80 -7.95 -12.84
N GLU A 55 28.85 -8.86 -11.88
CA GLU A 55 28.48 -10.27 -12.07
C GLU A 55 27.08 -10.56 -11.51
N PHE A 56 26.51 -11.72 -11.86
CA PHE A 56 25.19 -12.13 -11.32
C PHE A 56 25.13 -12.14 -9.78
N SER A 57 26.26 -12.40 -9.12
CA SER A 57 26.37 -12.34 -7.65
C SER A 57 26.29 -10.93 -7.08
N ASP A 58 26.51 -9.91 -7.90
CA ASP A 58 26.49 -8.50 -7.49
C ASP A 58 25.11 -7.85 -7.69
N ILE A 59 24.13 -8.57 -8.25
CA ILE A 59 22.78 -8.03 -8.50
C ILE A 59 22.13 -7.50 -7.22
N ASP A 60 22.27 -8.22 -6.10
CA ASP A 60 21.73 -7.78 -4.80
C ASP A 60 22.45 -6.55 -4.21
N ARG A 61 23.58 -6.16 -4.80
CA ARG A 61 24.43 -5.04 -4.41
C ARG A 61 24.24 -3.82 -5.31
N LEU A 62 23.47 -3.95 -6.40
CA LEU A 62 23.15 -2.82 -7.28
C LEU A 62 22.34 -1.78 -6.51
N ALA A 63 22.84 -0.55 -6.55
CA ALA A 63 22.22 0.58 -5.90
C ALA A 63 22.36 1.84 -6.76
N ILE A 64 21.50 2.80 -6.51
CA ILE A 64 21.48 4.12 -7.16
C ILE A 64 21.93 5.13 -6.12
N LEU A 65 23.00 5.85 -6.42
CA LEU A 65 23.49 6.98 -5.64
C LEU A 65 22.90 8.27 -6.21
N THR A 66 21.94 8.87 -5.53
CA THR A 66 21.46 10.21 -5.87
C THR A 66 22.22 11.23 -5.03
N ASP A 67 23.06 12.02 -5.71
CA ASP A 67 23.86 13.08 -5.11
C ASP A 67 23.34 14.47 -5.47
N SER A 68 23.86 15.51 -4.83
CA SER A 68 23.43 16.88 -5.06
C SER A 68 21.92 17.02 -4.87
N PHE A 69 21.40 16.49 -3.75
CA PHE A 69 19.95 16.40 -3.50
C PHE A 69 19.33 17.76 -3.20
N ASP A 70 20.16 18.74 -2.82
CA ASP A 70 19.79 20.13 -2.57
C ASP A 70 18.99 20.75 -3.73
N ARG A 71 19.27 20.34 -4.99
CA ARG A 71 18.55 20.78 -6.19
C ARG A 71 17.07 20.41 -6.20
N PHE A 72 16.68 19.36 -5.46
CA PHE A 72 15.30 18.90 -5.35
C PHE A 72 14.60 19.49 -4.11
N ILE A 73 15.32 19.71 -3.01
CA ILE A 73 14.74 20.14 -1.72
C ILE A 73 14.87 21.65 -1.42
N GLY A 74 15.72 22.39 -2.15
CA GLY A 74 15.81 23.85 -2.10
C GLY A 74 16.32 24.45 -0.78
N ARG A 75 17.02 23.67 0.06
CA ARG A 75 17.47 24.09 1.39
C ARG A 75 18.96 23.85 1.64
N GLY A 76 19.83 24.42 0.82
CA GLY A 76 21.21 24.85 1.15
C GLY A 76 22.25 23.83 1.65
N GLU A 77 21.88 22.61 2.02
CA GLU A 77 22.77 21.55 2.48
C GLU A 77 22.57 20.33 1.60
N ASP A 78 23.66 19.90 0.98
CA ASP A 78 23.69 18.77 0.06
C ASP A 78 23.62 17.45 0.84
N ALA A 79 22.86 16.49 0.30
CA ALA A 79 22.68 15.16 0.86
C ALA A 79 22.89 14.13 -0.24
N SER A 80 23.42 12.97 0.16
CA SER A 80 23.58 11.84 -0.75
C SER A 80 22.74 10.68 -0.25
N VAL A 81 22.02 10.06 -1.17
CA VAL A 81 21.03 9.02 -0.87
C VAL A 81 21.36 7.79 -1.66
N ILE A 82 21.25 6.64 -1.01
CA ILE A 82 21.36 5.36 -1.67
C ILE A 82 20.00 4.68 -1.75
N THR A 83 19.69 4.15 -2.93
CA THR A 83 18.48 3.35 -3.18
C THR A 83 18.87 2.00 -3.74
N LEU A 84 18.51 0.91 -3.07
CA LEU A 84 18.68 -0.45 -3.56
C LEU A 84 17.43 -1.28 -3.35
N TRP A 85 17.26 -2.36 -4.11
CA TRP A 85 16.09 -3.22 -4.00
C TRP A 85 16.43 -4.52 -3.30
N ARG A 86 15.65 -4.86 -2.28
CA ARG A 86 15.72 -6.14 -1.57
C ARG A 86 14.46 -6.93 -1.82
N HIS A 87 14.56 -7.98 -2.63
CA HIS A 87 13.42 -8.80 -3.02
C HIS A 87 12.24 -7.97 -3.57
N GLY A 88 12.54 -6.91 -4.34
CA GLY A 88 11.55 -6.00 -4.92
C GLY A 88 11.07 -4.88 -3.99
N THR A 89 11.54 -4.79 -2.74
CA THR A 89 11.26 -3.67 -1.84
C THR A 89 12.42 -2.66 -1.88
N PRO A 90 12.17 -1.38 -2.20
CA PRO A 90 13.22 -0.37 -2.16
C PRO A 90 13.65 -0.11 -0.71
N LEU A 91 14.95 -0.07 -0.50
CA LEU A 91 15.63 0.37 0.70
C LEU A 91 16.28 1.71 0.35
N VAL A 92 15.78 2.79 0.95
CA VAL A 92 16.25 4.16 0.71
C VAL A 92 16.87 4.70 1.98
N GLN A 93 18.11 5.18 1.91
CA GLN A 93 18.83 5.69 3.05
C GLN A 93 19.73 6.87 2.68
N GLN A 94 19.65 7.93 3.48
CA GLN A 94 20.63 9.00 3.42
C GLN A 94 21.94 8.50 4.02
N ILE A 95 23.02 8.60 3.25
CA ILE A 95 24.36 8.14 3.65
C ILE A 95 25.26 9.32 4.05
N GLU A 96 25.01 10.51 3.48
CA GLU A 96 25.78 11.72 3.76
C GLU A 96 24.91 12.99 3.74
N GLY A 97 25.46 14.06 4.31
CA GLY A 97 24.80 15.35 4.48
C GLY A 97 24.07 15.47 5.81
N GLU A 98 23.53 16.66 6.06
CA GLU A 98 22.70 16.91 7.25
C GLU A 98 21.41 16.08 7.17
N PRO A 99 21.02 15.37 8.25
CA PRO A 99 19.84 14.50 8.23
C PRO A 99 18.59 15.24 7.77
N CYS A 100 18.02 14.80 6.67
CA CYS A 100 16.85 15.40 6.06
C CYS A 100 15.83 14.32 5.74
N GLU A 101 14.79 14.19 6.58
CA GLU A 101 13.72 13.19 6.38
C GLU A 101 13.09 13.30 4.97
N ARG A 102 12.99 14.51 4.43
CA ARG A 102 12.42 14.76 3.10
C ARG A 102 13.19 14.12 1.96
N THR A 103 14.49 13.93 2.14
CA THR A 103 15.35 13.37 1.12
C THR A 103 14.98 11.91 0.83
N VAL A 104 14.60 11.16 1.86
CA VAL A 104 14.11 9.79 1.71
C VAL A 104 12.67 9.78 1.17
N ASP A 105 11.82 10.67 1.67
CA ASP A 105 10.40 10.73 1.28
C ASP A 105 10.21 11.00 -0.22
N ILE A 106 10.96 11.95 -0.79
CA ILE A 106 10.84 12.32 -2.22
C ILE A 106 11.27 11.17 -3.13
N ILE A 107 12.32 10.43 -2.77
CA ILE A 107 12.71 9.22 -3.52
C ILE A 107 11.62 8.16 -3.44
N MET A 108 11.06 7.92 -2.25
CA MET A 108 10.00 6.94 -2.08
C MET A 108 8.75 7.32 -2.87
N GLU A 109 8.38 8.61 -2.91
CA GLU A 109 7.26 9.12 -3.70
C GLU A 109 7.53 8.96 -5.21
N ALA A 110 8.72 9.29 -5.69
CA ALA A 110 9.13 9.07 -7.09
C ALA A 110 9.00 7.60 -7.51
N ILE A 111 9.46 6.66 -6.67
CA ILE A 111 9.33 5.21 -6.93
C ILE A 111 7.87 4.75 -6.88
N CYS A 112 7.07 5.28 -5.94
CA CYS A 112 5.68 4.88 -5.79
C CYS A 112 4.77 5.40 -6.92
N ASP A 113 5.01 6.62 -7.37
CA ASP A 113 4.19 7.29 -8.38
C ASP A 113 4.72 7.09 -9.80
N ASP A 114 5.89 6.44 -9.96
CA ASP A 114 6.56 6.19 -11.24
C ASP A 114 6.84 7.50 -11.99
N LEU A 115 7.32 8.51 -11.24
CA LEU A 115 7.57 9.87 -11.73
C LEU A 115 9.03 10.29 -11.50
N PRO A 116 9.62 11.06 -12.43
CA PRO A 116 10.94 11.66 -12.24
C PRO A 116 11.02 12.52 -10.97
N LEU A 117 12.19 12.50 -10.33
CA LEU A 117 12.40 13.17 -9.04
C LEU A 117 12.18 14.69 -9.09
N ASP A 118 12.44 15.32 -10.23
CA ASP A 118 12.20 16.75 -10.45
C ASP A 118 10.71 17.10 -10.57
N GLU A 119 9.89 16.25 -11.20
CA GLU A 119 8.44 16.41 -11.25
C GLU A 119 7.83 16.35 -9.84
N ILE A 120 8.23 15.36 -9.03
CA ILE A 120 7.83 15.27 -7.62
C ILE A 120 8.25 16.53 -6.85
N ALA A 121 9.50 16.98 -7.02
CA ALA A 121 10.00 18.19 -6.37
C ALA A 121 9.24 19.46 -6.80
N GLU A 122 8.78 19.56 -8.05
CA GLU A 122 7.94 20.67 -8.52
C GLU A 122 6.54 20.63 -7.93
N MET A 123 5.89 19.45 -7.93
CA MET A 123 4.56 19.25 -7.33
C MET A 123 4.55 19.60 -5.84
N GLN A 124 5.60 19.20 -5.12
CA GLN A 124 5.75 19.54 -3.70
C GLN A 124 6.04 21.03 -3.47
N ARG A 125 6.82 21.68 -4.33
CA ARG A 125 7.05 23.14 -4.26
C ARG A 125 5.74 23.90 -4.47
N ALA A 126 4.89 23.47 -5.40
CA ALA A 126 3.56 24.02 -5.60
C ALA A 126 2.65 23.83 -4.35
N ALA A 127 2.65 22.63 -3.77
CA ALA A 127 1.89 22.34 -2.54
C ALA A 127 2.42 23.08 -1.29
N THR A 128 3.72 23.36 -1.24
CA THR A 128 4.36 24.11 -0.14
C THR A 128 4.05 25.60 -0.22
N ALA A 129 3.99 26.18 -1.42
CA ALA A 129 3.55 27.56 -1.63
C ALA A 129 2.10 27.81 -1.15
N GLU A 130 1.24 26.78 -1.23
CA GLU A 130 -0.12 26.83 -0.63
C GLU A 130 -0.11 26.69 0.90
N LYS A 131 0.86 25.97 1.47
CA LYS A 131 1.00 25.75 2.93
C LYS A 131 1.72 26.89 3.66
N GLU A 132 2.58 27.67 3.01
CA GLU A 132 3.31 28.80 3.62
C GLU A 132 2.41 29.97 4.07
N GLY A 133 1.11 29.94 3.75
CA GLY A 133 0.10 30.79 4.38
C GLY A 133 -0.33 30.35 5.79
N ALA A 134 0.11 29.18 6.28
CA ALA A 134 -0.38 28.57 7.51
C ALA A 134 0.76 28.04 8.42
N ALA A 135 1.18 28.95 9.31
CA ALA A 135 1.61 28.69 10.69
C ALA A 135 2.95 27.95 10.97
N ASP A 136 3.88 28.78 11.45
CA ASP A 136 4.89 28.57 12.49
C ASP A 136 4.46 27.63 13.64
N THR A 137 5.26 26.61 13.95
CA THR A 137 5.77 26.28 15.31
C THR A 137 6.62 24.99 15.29
N LYS A 138 7.88 25.10 15.70
CA LYS A 138 8.76 23.96 16.03
C LYS A 138 8.48 23.44 17.44
N LEU A 139 8.61 22.13 17.67
CA LEU A 139 8.89 21.54 18.99
C LEU A 139 9.88 20.36 18.86
N PRO A 140 10.87 20.21 19.79
CA PRO A 140 11.87 19.15 19.73
C PRO A 140 11.58 17.92 20.65
N ALA A 141 12.22 16.80 20.27
CA ALA A 141 12.77 15.63 20.99
C ALA A 141 12.06 15.00 22.21
N ASN A 142 11.85 13.66 22.16
CA ASN A 142 12.21 12.77 23.27
C ASN A 142 12.34 11.28 22.84
N ASP A 143 13.48 10.65 23.16
CA ASP A 143 13.91 9.30 22.74
C ASP A 143 13.41 8.14 23.63
N ASN A 144 12.27 8.28 24.32
CA ASN A 144 11.74 7.23 25.22
C ASN A 144 10.25 6.96 25.03
N VAL A 145 9.77 6.99 23.78
CA VAL A 145 8.36 6.80 23.47
C VAL A 145 7.99 5.31 23.46
N HIS A 146 7.02 4.93 24.29
CA HIS A 146 6.49 3.56 24.31
C HIS A 146 5.96 3.14 22.92
N PRO A 147 6.26 1.94 22.40
CA PRO A 147 5.89 1.52 21.04
C PRO A 147 4.38 1.63 20.73
N LEU A 148 3.54 1.47 21.76
CA LEU A 148 2.10 1.65 21.63
C LEU A 148 1.72 3.10 21.33
N LEU A 149 2.42 4.11 21.89
CA LEU A 149 2.14 5.52 21.63
C LEU A 149 2.50 5.89 20.19
N LEU A 150 3.65 5.40 19.67
CA LEU A 150 4.00 5.55 18.25
C LEU A 150 2.95 4.92 17.33
N ARG A 151 2.45 3.72 17.69
CA ARG A 151 1.38 3.04 16.94
C ARG A 151 0.09 3.87 16.93
N LEU A 152 -0.31 4.42 18.08
CA LEU A 152 -1.52 5.23 18.19
C LEU A 152 -1.39 6.58 17.48
N GLN A 153 -0.23 7.23 17.54
CA GLN A 153 0.05 8.46 16.82
C GLN A 153 -0.08 8.26 15.30
N ARG A 154 0.46 7.16 14.76
CA ARG A 154 0.29 6.83 13.33
C ARG A 154 -1.16 6.65 12.91
N LEU A 155 -2.02 6.19 13.81
CA LEU A 155 -3.41 5.84 13.49
C LEU A 155 -4.39 6.99 13.69
N TYR A 156 -4.19 7.79 14.74
CA TYR A 156 -5.12 8.84 15.14
C TYR A 156 -4.53 10.25 14.98
N GLY A 157 -3.27 10.35 14.55
CA GLY A 157 -2.51 11.59 14.53
C GLY A 157 -2.17 12.11 15.92
N GLY A 158 -1.83 13.39 15.99
CA GLY A 158 -1.49 14.08 17.22
C GLY A 158 0.01 14.13 17.51
N GLN A 159 0.35 14.81 18.60
CA GLN A 159 1.70 15.03 19.05
C GLN A 159 1.94 14.27 20.35
N ILE A 160 3.01 13.47 20.39
CA ILE A 160 3.43 12.77 21.61
C ILE A 160 4.12 13.77 22.52
N ILE A 161 3.63 13.89 23.76
CA ILE A 161 4.24 14.69 24.82
C ILE A 161 4.25 13.82 26.08
N GLY A 162 5.44 13.38 26.50
CA GLY A 162 5.58 12.43 27.61
C GLY A 162 4.97 11.06 27.30
N ASP A 163 4.09 10.58 28.17
CA ASP A 163 3.35 9.31 28.06
C ASP A 163 1.97 9.44 27.40
N LYS A 164 1.72 10.57 26.72
CA LYS A 164 0.40 10.96 26.18
C LYS A 164 0.49 11.41 24.73
N ILE A 165 -0.64 11.33 24.03
CA ILE A 165 -0.81 11.90 22.69
C ILE A 165 -1.82 13.02 22.78
N HIS A 166 -1.43 14.23 22.39
CA HIS A 166 -2.29 15.40 22.33
C HIS A 166 -2.78 15.61 20.90
N TRP A 167 -3.98 16.18 20.75
CA TRP A 167 -4.55 16.55 19.46
C TRP A 167 -4.82 15.37 18.50
N ALA A 168 -5.03 14.17 19.03
CA ALA A 168 -5.43 13.00 18.25
C ALA A 168 -6.90 13.12 17.82
N LYS A 169 -7.21 12.74 16.58
CA LYS A 169 -8.58 12.64 16.07
C LYS A 169 -9.07 11.22 16.29
N VAL A 170 -9.92 11.05 17.30
CA VAL A 170 -10.43 9.72 17.70
C VAL A 170 -11.89 9.56 17.28
N PRO A 171 -12.22 8.50 16.51
CA PRO A 171 -13.61 8.13 16.23
C PRO A 171 -14.38 7.77 17.52
N PRO A 172 -15.69 8.04 17.60
CA PRO A 172 -16.58 8.56 16.56
C PRO A 172 -16.66 10.10 16.51
N SER A 173 -16.08 10.79 17.50
CA SER A 173 -16.30 12.22 17.68
C SER A 173 -15.53 13.09 16.67
N ASN A 174 -14.41 12.60 16.13
CA ASN A 174 -13.49 13.36 15.27
C ASN A 174 -13.02 14.71 15.84
N VAL A 175 -13.29 14.98 17.12
CA VAL A 175 -12.81 16.15 17.82
C VAL A 175 -11.37 15.90 18.24
N ALA A 176 -10.51 16.90 18.06
CA ALA A 176 -9.14 16.82 18.56
C ALA A 176 -9.16 16.64 20.08
N THR A 177 -8.69 15.48 20.54
CA THR A 177 -8.72 15.06 21.94
C THR A 177 -7.33 14.61 22.38
N SER A 178 -7.12 14.47 23.69
CA SER A 178 -5.89 13.89 24.23
C SER A 178 -6.12 12.43 24.60
N ILE A 179 -5.23 11.55 24.16
CA ILE A 179 -5.10 10.17 24.63
C ILE A 179 -4.26 10.24 25.90
N VAL A 180 -4.87 10.03 27.06
CA VAL A 180 -4.33 10.43 28.37
C VAL A 180 -3.48 9.33 29.04
N GLY A 181 -3.39 8.13 28.46
CA GLY A 181 -2.38 7.17 28.88
C GLY A 181 -2.63 5.74 28.39
N VAL A 182 -1.63 4.90 28.66
CA VAL A 182 -1.71 3.44 28.57
C VAL A 182 -1.78 2.90 29.99
N ILE A 183 -2.96 2.44 30.42
CA ILE A 183 -3.15 1.79 31.74
C ILE A 183 -3.26 0.30 31.47
N ASP A 184 -2.43 -0.51 32.12
CA ASP A 184 -2.39 -1.97 31.95
C ASP A 184 -2.27 -2.44 30.48
N GLY A 185 -1.52 -1.70 29.66
CA GLY A 185 -1.32 -2.02 28.24
C GLY A 185 -2.48 -1.61 27.30
N ALA A 186 -3.57 -1.05 27.84
CA ALA A 186 -4.70 -0.57 27.06
C ALA A 186 -4.67 0.97 26.94
N PRO A 187 -4.90 1.55 25.75
CA PRO A 187 -4.94 3.00 25.58
C PRO A 187 -6.30 3.61 25.92
N TRP A 188 -6.28 4.72 26.64
CA TRP A 188 -7.46 5.43 27.15
C TRP A 188 -7.53 6.89 26.66
N VAL A 189 -8.74 7.39 26.39
CA VAL A 189 -9.02 8.75 25.88
C VAL A 189 -9.78 9.58 26.89
N LEU A 190 -9.53 10.90 26.94
CA LEU A 190 -10.33 11.87 27.69
C LEU A 190 -11.12 12.76 26.73
N THR A 191 -12.43 12.52 26.59
CA THR A 191 -13.26 13.30 25.67
C THR A 191 -13.55 14.72 26.19
N PRO A 192 -13.81 15.71 25.30
CA PRO A 192 -14.10 17.10 25.68
C PRO A 192 -15.37 17.28 26.52
N ALA A 193 -16.22 16.26 26.63
CA ALA A 193 -17.43 16.27 27.44
C ALA A 193 -17.16 16.15 28.96
N GLY A 194 -15.89 16.06 29.37
CA GLY A 194 -15.50 15.94 30.77
C GLY A 194 -15.77 14.52 31.29
N GLU A 195 -14.69 13.82 31.65
CA GLU A 195 -14.69 12.65 32.55
C GLU A 195 -15.13 11.28 32.02
N GLN A 196 -15.22 11.04 30.70
CA GLN A 196 -15.39 9.67 30.20
C GLN A 196 -14.07 9.06 29.70
N PHE A 197 -13.55 8.13 30.50
CA PHE A 197 -12.48 7.21 30.14
C PHE A 197 -13.06 6.09 29.29
N SER A 198 -12.67 6.01 28.02
CA SER A 198 -13.03 4.88 27.13
C SER A 198 -11.79 4.22 26.56
N GLN A 199 -11.79 2.88 26.52
CA GLN A 199 -10.77 2.09 25.84
C GLN A 199 -10.82 2.38 24.33
N LEU A 200 -9.68 2.75 23.76
CA LEU A 200 -9.51 2.84 22.31
C LEU A 200 -9.58 1.43 21.72
N PRO A 201 -10.35 1.20 20.64
CA PRO A 201 -10.27 -0.06 19.92
C PRO A 201 -8.85 -0.22 19.37
N LEU A 202 -8.07 -1.15 19.93
CA LEU A 202 -6.75 -1.44 19.41
C LEU A 202 -6.90 -1.98 17.97
N PRO A 203 -6.11 -1.47 17.00
CA PRO A 203 -6.09 -2.02 15.64
C PRO A 203 -5.66 -3.50 15.65
N PRO A 204 -6.05 -4.26 14.61
CA PRO A 204 -5.73 -5.68 14.48
C PRO A 204 -4.22 -5.92 14.60
N GLU A 205 -3.84 -7.09 15.14
CA GLU A 205 -2.44 -7.47 15.31
C GLU A 205 -1.66 -7.43 13.98
N PRO A 206 -0.36 -7.09 14.02
CA PRO A 206 0.49 -7.15 12.83
C PRO A 206 0.47 -8.54 12.19
N ILE A 207 0.41 -8.60 10.86
CA ILE A 207 0.51 -9.86 10.13
C ILE A 207 1.91 -10.45 10.38
N ARG A 208 1.97 -11.64 10.98
CA ARG A 208 3.23 -12.38 11.17
C ARG A 208 3.36 -13.44 10.09
N ALA A 209 4.48 -13.43 9.39
CA ALA A 209 4.82 -14.50 8.47
C ALA A 209 5.02 -15.81 9.27
N SER A 210 4.39 -16.89 8.81
CA SER A 210 4.62 -18.24 9.33
C SER A 210 5.50 -19.04 8.36
N PRO A 211 6.49 -19.81 8.83
CA PRO A 211 7.32 -20.62 7.94
C PRO A 211 6.46 -21.61 7.16
N PHE A 212 6.74 -21.75 5.86
CA PHE A 212 6.10 -22.75 5.01
C PHE A 212 6.42 -24.15 5.52
N LYS A 213 5.40 -25.01 5.61
CA LYS A 213 5.57 -26.42 5.92
C LYS A 213 5.04 -27.22 4.74
N LEU A 214 5.90 -27.99 4.11
CA LEU A 214 5.49 -28.97 3.12
C LEU A 214 4.67 -30.05 3.84
N ARG A 215 3.43 -30.26 3.40
CA ARG A 215 2.49 -31.23 3.98
C ARG A 215 2.16 -32.29 2.94
N ASP A 216 1.62 -33.42 3.40
CA ASP A 216 1.01 -34.40 2.52
C ASP A 216 -0.09 -33.73 1.68
N PRO A 217 -0.06 -33.80 0.34
CA PRO A 217 -1.10 -33.24 -0.52
C PRO A 217 -2.52 -33.69 -0.15
N ALA A 218 -2.70 -34.93 0.33
CA ALA A 218 -4.02 -35.44 0.73
C ALA A 218 -4.57 -34.76 1.99
N SER A 219 -3.73 -34.09 2.77
CA SER A 219 -4.14 -33.34 3.97
C SER A 219 -4.60 -31.90 3.67
N LEU A 220 -4.43 -31.43 2.43
CA LEU A 220 -4.84 -30.10 2.02
C LEU A 220 -6.33 -30.10 1.66
N ALA A 221 -7.10 -29.22 2.30
CA ALA A 221 -8.50 -29.05 1.95
C ALA A 221 -8.64 -28.56 0.50
N GLU A 222 -9.66 -29.04 -0.21
CA GLU A 222 -10.00 -28.53 -1.53
C GLU A 222 -10.45 -27.07 -1.46
N ARG A 223 -10.40 -26.38 -2.61
CA ARG A 223 -10.84 -24.99 -2.70
C ARG A 223 -12.35 -24.89 -2.54
N ASP A 224 -12.78 -24.01 -1.64
CA ASP A 224 -14.18 -23.63 -1.47
C ASP A 224 -14.61 -22.67 -2.60
N TRP A 225 -15.00 -23.23 -3.75
CA TRP A 225 -15.56 -22.45 -4.87
C TRP A 225 -16.95 -21.94 -4.53
N LEU A 226 -17.18 -20.63 -4.69
CA LEU A 226 -18.47 -20.00 -4.42
C LEU A 226 -19.31 -19.86 -5.69
N PHE A 227 -18.68 -19.44 -6.79
CA PHE A 227 -19.33 -19.18 -8.06
C PHE A 227 -18.36 -19.41 -9.22
N GLY A 228 -18.80 -20.19 -10.22
CA GLY A 228 -17.97 -20.57 -11.35
C GLY A 228 -16.66 -21.23 -10.90
N ARG A 229 -15.56 -20.93 -11.60
CA ARG A 229 -14.19 -21.35 -11.26
C ARG A 229 -13.26 -20.18 -10.96
N HIS A 230 -13.80 -19.06 -10.48
CA HIS A 230 -13.02 -17.84 -10.22
C HIS A 230 -13.41 -17.10 -8.93
N TYR A 231 -14.57 -17.38 -8.32
CA TYR A 231 -14.86 -16.94 -6.96
C TYR A 231 -14.51 -18.03 -5.96
N ILE A 232 -13.47 -17.80 -5.14
CA ILE A 232 -13.01 -18.73 -4.10
C ILE A 232 -13.17 -18.07 -2.73
N ARG A 233 -13.66 -18.82 -1.75
CA ARG A 233 -13.77 -18.34 -0.37
C ARG A 233 -12.42 -17.88 0.15
N ARG A 234 -12.37 -16.69 0.78
CA ARG A 234 -11.16 -16.03 1.34
C ARG A 234 -10.20 -15.43 0.31
N TYR A 235 -10.56 -15.42 -0.98
CA TYR A 235 -9.79 -14.76 -2.03
C TYR A 235 -10.45 -13.44 -2.43
N LEU A 236 -9.63 -12.49 -2.87
CA LEU A 236 -10.09 -11.31 -3.60
C LEU A 236 -10.10 -11.63 -5.09
N THR A 237 -11.23 -11.38 -5.76
CA THR A 237 -11.39 -11.53 -7.21
C THR A 237 -11.76 -10.17 -7.78
N SER A 238 -11.18 -9.81 -8.94
CA SER A 238 -11.46 -8.56 -9.64
C SER A 238 -11.86 -8.84 -11.08
N THR A 239 -12.89 -8.13 -11.56
CA THR A 239 -13.37 -8.19 -12.94
C THR A 239 -13.04 -6.87 -13.64
N VAL A 240 -12.23 -6.94 -14.69
CA VAL A 240 -11.72 -5.76 -15.42
C VAL A 240 -12.28 -5.75 -16.85
N GLY A 241 -12.48 -4.56 -17.39
CA GLY A 241 -13.04 -4.36 -18.74
C GLY A 241 -13.28 -2.87 -19.01
N ALA A 242 -13.45 -2.51 -20.29
CA ALA A 242 -13.65 -1.12 -20.70
C ALA A 242 -14.91 -0.47 -20.08
N GLY A 243 -14.96 0.87 -20.08
CA GLY A 243 -16.17 1.62 -19.76
C GLY A 243 -17.32 1.23 -20.69
N GLY A 244 -18.52 1.02 -20.14
CA GLY A 244 -19.66 0.51 -20.92
C GLY A 244 -19.60 -0.97 -21.31
N GLY A 245 -18.53 -1.69 -20.96
CA GLY A 245 -18.35 -3.12 -21.28
C GLY A 245 -19.23 -4.10 -20.49
N GLY A 246 -20.24 -3.62 -19.77
CA GLY A 246 -21.21 -4.47 -19.07
C GLY A 246 -20.77 -5.04 -17.72
N LYS A 247 -19.63 -4.61 -17.15
CA LYS A 247 -19.14 -5.08 -15.83
C LYS A 247 -20.20 -5.02 -14.73
N SER A 248 -20.87 -3.88 -14.59
CA SER A 248 -21.89 -3.69 -13.55
C SER A 248 -23.12 -4.57 -13.79
N ALA A 249 -23.55 -4.73 -15.06
CA ALA A 249 -24.65 -5.62 -15.42
C ALA A 249 -24.29 -7.10 -15.16
N HIS A 250 -23.03 -7.48 -15.39
CA HIS A 250 -22.51 -8.80 -15.09
C HIS A 250 -22.53 -9.05 -13.58
N ALA A 251 -21.96 -8.14 -12.78
CA ALA A 251 -21.92 -8.23 -11.32
C ALA A 251 -23.32 -8.35 -10.69
N VAL A 252 -24.31 -7.59 -11.19
CA VAL A 252 -25.72 -7.70 -10.75
C VAL A 252 -26.27 -9.10 -11.01
N SER A 253 -26.00 -9.66 -12.19
CA SER A 253 -26.47 -10.99 -12.57
C SER A 253 -25.78 -12.08 -11.74
N GLU A 254 -24.47 -11.96 -11.49
CA GLU A 254 -23.74 -12.88 -10.61
C GLU A 254 -24.24 -12.83 -9.17
N ALA A 255 -24.51 -11.63 -8.64
CA ALA A 255 -25.10 -11.46 -7.31
C ALA A 255 -26.45 -12.17 -7.20
N LEU A 256 -27.34 -11.98 -8.17
CA LEU A 256 -28.64 -12.66 -8.21
C LEU A 256 -28.49 -14.18 -8.35
N ALA A 257 -27.54 -14.64 -9.15
CA ALA A 257 -27.25 -16.06 -9.29
C ALA A 257 -26.78 -16.67 -7.96
N MET A 258 -25.84 -16.03 -7.26
CA MET A 258 -25.36 -16.46 -5.95
C MET A 258 -26.45 -16.45 -4.87
N VAL A 259 -27.31 -15.42 -4.87
CA VAL A 259 -28.40 -15.30 -3.89
C VAL A 259 -29.50 -16.34 -4.11
N THR A 260 -29.81 -16.66 -5.37
CA THR A 260 -30.86 -17.63 -5.70
C THR A 260 -30.35 -19.07 -5.81
N GLY A 261 -29.04 -19.27 -5.93
CA GLY A 261 -28.44 -20.57 -6.25
C GLY A 261 -28.74 -21.06 -7.67
N ARG A 262 -29.19 -20.18 -8.58
CA ARG A 262 -29.55 -20.53 -9.96
C ARG A 262 -28.41 -20.16 -10.94
N PRO A 263 -28.09 -21.01 -11.92
CA PRO A 263 -27.14 -20.67 -12.97
C PRO A 263 -27.80 -19.70 -13.97
N LEU A 264 -27.57 -18.39 -13.82
CA LEU A 264 -28.20 -17.35 -14.66
C LEU A 264 -27.42 -17.10 -15.96
N LEU A 265 -26.17 -16.63 -15.84
CA LEU A 265 -25.28 -16.36 -16.98
C LEU A 265 -24.28 -17.50 -17.21
N ASP A 266 -23.77 -18.09 -16.12
CA ASP A 266 -22.78 -19.16 -16.16
C ASP A 266 -23.46 -20.52 -15.87
N PRO A 267 -23.41 -21.49 -16.80
CA PRO A 267 -23.89 -22.86 -16.57
C PRO A 267 -23.19 -23.54 -15.38
N ASP A 268 -21.92 -23.17 -15.15
CA ASP A 268 -21.05 -23.65 -14.08
C ASP A 268 -21.21 -22.83 -12.78
N GLY A 269 -22.24 -21.96 -12.73
CA GLY A 269 -22.49 -20.86 -11.80
C GLY A 269 -22.47 -21.21 -10.30
N PRO A 270 -23.56 -21.00 -9.52
CA PRO A 270 -23.49 -21.17 -8.07
C PRO A 270 -23.04 -22.59 -7.70
N ARG A 271 -21.87 -22.69 -7.04
CA ARG A 271 -21.24 -23.98 -6.69
C ARG A 271 -21.58 -24.43 -5.28
N THR A 272 -22.33 -23.60 -4.57
CA THR A 272 -22.73 -23.80 -3.18
C THR A 272 -24.21 -23.49 -3.03
N ARG A 273 -24.75 -23.76 -1.83
CA ARG A 273 -26.07 -23.29 -1.43
C ARG A 273 -26.19 -21.76 -1.61
N PRO A 274 -27.42 -21.23 -1.79
CA PRO A 274 -27.69 -19.79 -1.79
C PRO A 274 -26.87 -19.00 -0.77
N LEU A 275 -26.22 -17.94 -1.25
CA LEU A 275 -25.32 -17.11 -0.47
C LEU A 275 -25.99 -15.81 -0.03
N ARG A 276 -25.45 -15.19 1.01
CA ARG A 276 -25.72 -13.80 1.34
C ARG A 276 -24.67 -12.97 0.63
N VAL A 277 -25.10 -12.07 -0.24
CA VAL A 277 -24.24 -11.19 -1.02
C VAL A 277 -24.48 -9.76 -0.53
N TRP A 278 -23.44 -8.94 -0.52
CA TRP A 278 -23.56 -7.48 -0.41
C TRP A 278 -23.11 -6.89 -1.74
N TYR A 279 -23.84 -5.88 -2.22
CA TYR A 279 -23.51 -5.18 -3.45
C TYR A 279 -23.24 -3.73 -3.09
N VAL A 280 -21.96 -3.36 -3.09
CA VAL A 280 -21.53 -2.01 -2.79
C VAL A 280 -21.21 -1.31 -4.11
N ASN A 281 -21.88 -0.20 -4.35
CA ASN A 281 -21.69 0.63 -5.54
C ASN A 281 -21.24 2.03 -5.14
N CYS A 282 -20.24 2.56 -5.85
CA CYS A 282 -19.64 3.87 -5.61
C CYS A 282 -19.81 4.84 -6.78
N GLU A 283 -20.50 4.45 -7.86
CA GLU A 283 -20.61 5.23 -9.11
C GLU A 283 -22.03 5.78 -9.32
N ASP A 284 -23.03 4.90 -9.32
CA ASP A 284 -24.41 5.23 -9.67
C ASP A 284 -25.30 5.58 -8.44
N PRO A 285 -26.36 6.40 -8.61
CA PRO A 285 -27.38 6.62 -7.57
C PRO A 285 -28.25 5.37 -7.34
N GLN A 286 -28.92 5.31 -6.17
CA GLN A 286 -29.72 4.14 -5.74
C GLN A 286 -30.84 3.77 -6.74
N ASP A 287 -31.50 4.75 -7.36
CA ASP A 287 -32.61 4.47 -8.27
C ASP A 287 -32.15 3.72 -9.53
N GLU A 288 -30.92 3.96 -9.98
CA GLU A 288 -30.30 3.23 -11.09
C GLU A 288 -29.90 1.81 -10.68
N ILE A 289 -29.37 1.62 -9.47
CA ILE A 289 -29.11 0.28 -8.89
C ILE A 289 -30.42 -0.52 -8.87
N ASP A 290 -31.50 0.07 -8.34
CA ASP A 290 -32.80 -0.57 -8.24
C ASP A 290 -33.33 -0.96 -9.63
N ARG A 291 -33.25 -0.08 -10.62
CA ARG A 291 -33.63 -0.38 -12.01
C ARG A 291 -32.87 -1.58 -12.55
N ARG A 292 -31.56 -1.66 -12.35
CA ARG A 292 -30.72 -2.75 -12.85
C ARG A 292 -31.06 -4.09 -12.20
N PHE A 293 -31.20 -4.12 -10.88
CA PHE A 293 -31.59 -5.35 -10.16
C PHE A 293 -33.00 -5.81 -10.56
N HIS A 294 -33.98 -4.89 -10.67
CA HIS A 294 -35.33 -5.26 -11.08
C HIS A 294 -35.40 -5.70 -12.53
N ALA A 295 -34.65 -5.06 -13.44
CA ALA A 295 -34.56 -5.46 -14.83
C ALA A 295 -33.96 -6.87 -14.97
N ALA A 296 -32.86 -7.16 -14.26
CA ALA A 296 -32.23 -8.48 -14.23
C ALA A 296 -33.16 -9.53 -13.62
N ALA A 297 -33.82 -9.23 -12.48
CA ALA A 297 -34.78 -10.13 -11.85
C ALA A 297 -35.96 -10.44 -12.78
N LYS A 298 -36.47 -9.44 -13.50
CA LYS A 298 -37.52 -9.63 -14.51
C LYS A 298 -37.04 -10.50 -15.67
N HIS A 299 -35.84 -10.26 -16.18
CA HIS A 299 -35.27 -11.04 -17.29
C HIS A 299 -35.09 -12.53 -16.93
N PHE A 300 -34.60 -12.80 -15.72
CA PHE A 300 -34.34 -14.17 -15.25
C PHE A 300 -35.53 -14.81 -14.50
N ASN A 301 -36.68 -14.13 -14.45
CA ASN A 301 -37.86 -14.56 -13.71
C ASN A 301 -37.53 -14.94 -12.26
N ILE A 302 -36.94 -13.99 -11.52
CA ILE A 302 -36.56 -14.11 -10.12
C ILE A 302 -37.61 -13.39 -9.27
N THR A 303 -38.12 -14.08 -8.24
CA THR A 303 -39.11 -13.51 -7.33
C THR A 303 -38.45 -13.02 -6.03
N ALA A 304 -39.13 -12.13 -5.32
CA ALA A 304 -38.64 -11.62 -4.04
C ALA A 304 -38.48 -12.74 -2.99
N GLU A 305 -39.31 -13.77 -3.04
CA GLU A 305 -39.24 -14.95 -2.15
C GLU A 305 -37.97 -15.77 -2.40
N GLN A 306 -37.52 -15.87 -3.65
CA GLN A 306 -36.27 -16.57 -4.00
C GLN A 306 -35.03 -15.83 -3.47
N ILE A 307 -35.12 -14.50 -3.34
CA ILE A 307 -34.07 -13.66 -2.74
C ILE A 307 -34.14 -13.72 -1.20
N GLY A 308 -35.36 -13.71 -0.65
CA GLY A 308 -35.61 -13.84 0.79
C GLY A 308 -34.96 -12.75 1.64
N ASP A 309 -34.35 -13.17 2.74
CA ASP A 309 -33.54 -12.37 3.67
C ASP A 309 -32.08 -12.17 3.21
N ARG A 310 -31.70 -12.78 2.06
CA ARG A 310 -30.35 -12.74 1.50
C ARG A 310 -30.16 -11.61 0.49
N ARG A 311 -30.95 -10.54 0.63
CA ARG A 311 -30.89 -9.38 -0.24
C ARG A 311 -29.45 -8.85 -0.27
N PRO A 312 -28.92 -8.46 -1.44
CA PRO A 312 -27.79 -7.56 -1.52
C PRO A 312 -28.07 -6.37 -0.61
N ALA A 313 -27.40 -6.31 0.54
CA ALA A 313 -27.50 -5.14 1.41
C ALA A 313 -26.51 -4.09 0.90
N ASN A 314 -26.93 -2.83 1.07
CA ASN A 314 -26.11 -1.63 0.84
C ASN A 314 -24.99 -1.52 1.88
#